data_AF-W2HS69-F1
#
_entry.id   AF-W2HS69-F1
#
_cell.length_a   1.000
_cell.length_b   1.000
_cell.length_c   1.000
_cell.angle_alpha   90.00
_cell.angle_beta   90.00
_cell.angle_gamma   90.00
#
_symmetry.space_group_name_H-M   'P 1'
#
loop_
_entity.id
_entity.type
_entity.pdbx_description
1 polymer ?
#
loop_
_entity_poly.entity_id
_entity_poly.type
_entity_poly.pdbx_seq_one_letter_code
_entity_poly.pdbx_strand_id
1 'polypeptide(L)' 'MMLERYVHIRDAIKRVDAVYELMPKPAAHRRIVALVDSLKTFNSVCKKLQEEATSMKSVRLLFDKITEMFPVT' A
#
# COMPACT_ATOMS: atom_id res chain seq x y z
N MET A 1 -1.26 -6.94 5.50
CA MET A 1 -1.22 -7.64 4.18
C MET A 1 0.14 -8.30 3.96
N MET A 2 0.27 -9.22 2.99
CA MET A 2 1.55 -9.94 2.71
C MET A 2 2.72 -8.98 2.47
N LEU A 3 2.50 -7.91 1.69
CA LEU A 3 3.55 -6.94 1.38
C LEU A 3 4.00 -6.11 2.59
N GLU A 4 3.09 -5.77 3.50
CA GLU A 4 3.45 -5.11 4.77
C GLU A 4 4.33 -6.00 5.64
N ARG A 5 4.01 -7.31 5.69
CA ARG A 5 4.84 -8.29 6.40
C ARG A 5 6.24 -8.35 5.78
N TYR A 6 6.34 -8.41 4.46
CA TYR A 6 7.63 -8.35 3.75
C TYR A 6 8.42 -7.10 4.14
N VAL A 7 7.83 -5.91 4.07
CA VAL A 7 8.51 -4.65 4.42
C VAL A 7 9.00 -4.69 5.87
N HIS A 8 8.19 -5.21 6.79
CA HIS A 8 8.52 -5.30 8.21
C HIS A 8 9.69 -6.26 8.50
N ILE A 9 9.74 -7.43 7.85
CA ILE A 9 10.75 -8.46 8.11
C ILE A 9 12.00 -8.34 7.23
N ARG A 10 12.02 -7.40 6.27
CA ARG A 10 13.08 -7.26 5.26
C ARG A 10 14.48 -7.26 5.85
N ASP A 11 14.70 -6.50 6.93
CA ASP A 11 16.04 -6.36 7.51
C ASP A 11 16.51 -7.62 8.23
N ALA A 12 15.57 -8.42 8.75
CA ALA A 12 15.87 -9.73 9.30
C ALA A 12 16.22 -10.73 8.19
N ILE A 13 15.45 -10.74 7.09
CA ILE A 13 15.73 -11.59 5.91
C ILE A 13 17.10 -11.29 5.32
N LYS A 14 17.51 -10.02 5.27
CA LYS A 14 18.81 -9.61 4.73
C LYS A 14 20.01 -10.25 5.45
N ARG A 15 19.84 -10.73 6.69
CA ARG A 15 20.89 -11.37 7.48
C ARG A 15 20.97 -12.89 7.27
N VAL A 16 20.10 -13.45 6.43
CA VAL A 16 20.04 -14.88 6.17
C VAL A 16 20.58 -15.13 4.76
N ASP A 17 21.83 -15.61 4.67
CA ASP A 17 22.56 -15.75 3.41
C ASP A 17 21.79 -16.56 2.36
N ALA A 18 21.13 -17.64 2.78
CA ALA A 18 20.37 -18.52 1.89
C ALA A 18 19.21 -17.83 1.14
N VAL A 19 18.71 -16.70 1.65
CA VAL A 19 17.59 -15.95 1.04
C VAL A 19 17.98 -14.55 0.59
N TYR A 20 19.22 -14.11 0.87
CA TYR A 20 19.70 -12.79 0.49
C TYR A 20 19.61 -12.55 -1.02
N GLU A 21 20.07 -13.53 -1.81
CA GLU A 21 20.04 -13.46 -3.29
C GLU A 21 18.62 -13.51 -3.88
N LEU A 22 17.63 -13.96 -3.10
CA LEU A 22 16.22 -13.98 -3.50
C LEU A 22 15.53 -12.64 -3.22
N MET A 23 16.17 -11.73 -2.50
CA MET A 23 15.57 -10.46 -2.12
C MET A 23 15.44 -9.52 -3.33
N PRO A 24 14.35 -8.73 -3.41
CA PRO A 24 14.24 -7.67 -4.40
C PRO A 24 15.42 -6.69 -4.30
N LYS A 25 15.96 -6.29 -5.47
CA LYS A 25 16.99 -5.24 -5.55
C LYS A 25 16.53 -3.97 -4.82
N PRO A 26 17.45 -3.12 -4.30
CA PRO A 26 17.09 -1.93 -3.53
C PRO A 26 16.07 -1.00 -4.22
N ALA A 27 16.15 -0.84 -5.54
CA ALA A 27 15.18 -0.06 -6.32
C ALA A 27 13.77 -0.68 -6.30
N ALA A 28 13.67 -2.01 -6.45
CA ALA A 28 12.41 -2.73 -6.38
C ALA A 28 11.83 -2.68 -4.97
N HIS A 29 12.66 -2.81 -3.93
CA HIS A 29 12.23 -2.64 -2.54
C HIS A 29 11.61 -1.26 -2.29
N ARG A 30 12.26 -0.16 -2.73
CA ARG A 30 11.70 1.19 -2.62
C ARG A 30 10.33 1.32 -3.30
N ARG A 31 10.18 0.71 -4.49
CA ARG A 31 8.89 0.66 -5.19
C ARG A 31 7.83 -0.09 -4.39
N ILE A 32 8.18 -1.24 -3.79
CA ILE A 32 7.26 -2.01 -2.95
C ILE A 32 6.81 -1.18 -1.74
N VAL A 33 7.73 -0.47 -1.06
CA VAL A 33 7.38 0.38 0.08
C VAL A 33 6.38 1.47 -0.33
N ALA A 34 6.65 2.18 -1.43
CA ALA A 34 5.73 3.20 -1.94
C ALA A 34 4.35 2.62 -2.30
N LEU A 35 4.31 1.45 -2.95
CA LEU A 35 3.05 0.77 -3.28
C LEU A 35 2.29 0.32 -2.03
N VAL A 36 2.98 -0.17 -0.99
CA VAL A 36 2.36 -0.55 0.28
C VAL A 36 1.66 0.63 0.93
N ASP A 37 2.27 1.82 0.91
CA ASP A 37 1.66 3.01 1.49
C ASP A 37 0.44 3.50 0.67
N SER A 38 0.50 3.40 -0.66
CA SER A 38 -0.68 3.62 -1.50
C SER A 38 -1.81 2.64 -1.17
N LEU A 39 -1.49 1.35 -1.01
CA LEU A 39 -2.49 0.34 -0.66
C LEU A 39 -3.11 0.56 0.71
N LYS A 40 -2.37 1.05 1.71
CA LYS A 40 -2.94 1.44 3.01
C LYS A 40 -3.97 2.55 2.86
N THR A 41 -3.66 3.55 2.02
CA THR A 41 -4.59 4.65 1.71
C THR A 41 -5.86 4.11 1.06
N PHE A 42 -5.74 3.28 0.02
CA PHE A 42 -6.89 2.65 -0.63
C PHE A 42 -7.70 1.79 0.34
N ASN A 43 -7.05 0.99 1.18
CA ASN A 43 -7.74 0.17 2.18
C ASN A 43 -8.53 1.02 3.18
N SER A 44 -8.00 2.17 3.60
CA SER A 44 -8.74 3.11 4.46
C SER A 44 -9.98 3.66 3.78
N VAL A 45 -9.87 4.03 2.50
CA VAL A 45 -11.01 4.49 1.70
C VAL A 45 -12.04 3.38 1.51
N CYS A 46 -11.62 2.16 1.16
CA CYS A 46 -12.52 1.02 1.04
C CYS A 46 -13.28 0.74 2.34
N LYS A 47 -12.60 0.75 3.49
CA LYS A 47 -13.27 0.62 4.80
C LYS A 47 -14.32 1.70 4.99
N LYS A 48 -13.99 2.96 4.68
CA LYS A 48 -14.95 4.07 4.80
C LYS A 48 -16.15 3.88 3.88
N LEU A 49 -15.94 3.43 2.64
CA LEU A 49 -17.02 3.15 1.69
C LEU A 49 -17.92 1.98 2.12
N GLN A 50 -17.40 1.05 2.93
CA GLN A 50 -18.15 -0.10 3.45
C GLN A 50 -18.95 0.22 4.72
N GLU A 51 -18.78 1.40 5.32
CA GLU A 51 -19.59 1.83 6.47
C GLU A 51 -21.04 2.11 6.05
N GLU A 52 -22.01 1.58 6.80
CA GLU A 52 -23.44 1.78 6.53
C GLU A 52 -23.86 3.26 6.55
N ALA A 53 -23.21 4.07 7.38
CA ALA A 53 -23.49 5.50 7.52
C ALA A 53 -22.89 6.38 6.39
N THR A 54 -22.20 5.79 5.41
CA THR A 54 -21.51 6.57 4.38
C THR A 54 -22.49 7.16 3.36
N SER A 55 -22.62 8.49 3.38
CA SER A 55 -23.45 9.24 2.44
C SER A 55 -22.85 9.30 1.03
N MET A 56 -23.69 9.45 0.00
CA MET A 56 -23.23 9.65 -1.38
C MET A 56 -22.34 10.89 -1.57
N LYS A 57 -22.55 11.95 -0.77
CA LYS A 57 -21.65 13.12 -0.75
C LYS A 57 -20.25 12.72 -0.26
N SER A 58 -20.16 11.92 0.79
CA SER A 58 -18.90 11.40 1.31
C SER A 58 -18.22 10.48 0.31
N VAL A 59 -18.99 9.60 -0.37
CA VAL A 59 -18.48 8.75 -1.46
C VAL A 59 -17.81 9.60 -2.54
N ARG A 60 -18.50 10.65 -3.03
CA ARG A 60 -17.95 11.54 -4.05
C ARG A 60 -16.63 12.17 -3.62
N LEU A 61 -16.57 12.72 -2.41
CA LEU A 61 -15.36 13.34 -1.87
C LEU A 61 -14.19 12.34 -1.75
N LEU A 62 -14.47 11.10 -1.36
CA LEU A 62 -13.44 10.06 -1.28
C LEU A 62 -12.86 9.73 -2.66
N PHE A 63 -13.70 9.63 -3.70
CA PHE A 63 -13.24 9.39 -5.06
C PHE A 63 -12.48 10.59 -5.65
N ASP A 64 -12.96 11.81 -5.45
CA ASP A 64 -12.26 13.01 -5.89
C ASP A 64 -10.86 13.07 -5.26
N LYS A 65 -10.75 12.77 -3.95
CA LYS A 65 -9.47 12.76 -3.25
C LYS A 65 -8.52 11.67 -3.77
N ILE A 66 -9.03 10.48 -4.04
CA ILE A 66 -8.24 9.39 -4.61
C ILE A 66 -7.72 9.75 -6.01
N THR A 67 -8.55 10.41 -6.83
CA THR A 67 -8.17 10.83 -8.18
C THR A 67 -7.09 11.91 -8.17
N GLU A 68 -7.16 12.83 -7.19
CA GLU A 68 -6.12 13.84 -6.95
C GLU A 68 -4.79 13.18 -6.53
N MET A 69 -4.83 12.21 -5.61
CA MET A 69 -3.62 11.55 -5.09
C MET A 69 -2.99 10.57 -6.08
N PHE A 70 -3.80 9.93 -6.92
CA PHE A 70 -3.37 8.89 -7.86
C PHE A 70 -3.93 9.20 -9.26
N PRO A 71 -3.41 10.25 -9.92
CA PRO A 71 -3.88 10.61 -11.25
C PRO A 71 -3.57 9.49 -12.25
N VAL A 72 -4.56 9.13 -13.05
CA VAL A 72 -4.36 8.22 -14.18
C VAL A 72 -3.92 9.09 -15.36
N THR A 73 -2.63 9.00 -15.73
CA THR A 73 -2.08 9.57 -16.97
C THR A 73 -2.61 8.89 -18.21
#